data_AF-A0A0Q6EDK3-F1
#
_entry.id   AF-A0A0Q6EDK3-F1
#
_cell.length_a   1.000
_cell.length_b   1.000
_cell.length_c   1.000
_cell.angle_alpha   90.00
_cell.angle_beta   90.00
_cell.angle_gamma   90.00
#
_symmetry.space_group_name_H-M   'P 1'
#
loop_
_entity.id
_entity.type
_entity.pdbx_description
1 polymer ?
#
loop_
_entity_poly.entity_id
_entity_poly.type
_entity_poly.pdbx_seq_one_letter_code
_entity_poly.pdbx_strand_id
1 'polypeptide(L)' 'MLADFNVRDARIFGSVARGEDIEGSDLDLIVDLGEAARLTDIFRIEDALQAVLGVRVDAHMPPLRDGRFARHVVVDARAI' A
#
# COMPACT_ATOMS: atom_id res chain seq x y z
N MET A 1 -6.75 -0.48 14.08
CA MET A 1 -5.59 -0.94 13.28
C MET A 1 -5.18 0.12 12.27
N LEU A 2 -5.85 0.33 11.13
CA LEU A 2 -5.52 1.44 10.21
C LEU A 2 -5.91 2.83 10.76
N ALA A 3 -7.02 2.91 11.50
CA ALA A 3 -7.47 4.14 12.16
C ALA A 3 -6.44 4.71 13.17
N ASP A 4 -5.54 3.87 13.69
CA ASP A 4 -4.52 4.27 14.65
C ASP A 4 -3.32 4.96 13.98
N PHE A 5 -3.22 4.89 12.64
CA PHE A 5 -2.12 5.46 11.87
C PHE A 5 -2.47 6.77 11.16
N ASN A 6 -3.66 7.33 11.40
CA ASN A 6 -4.12 8.57 10.74
C ASN A 6 -4.01 8.51 9.20
N VAL A 7 -4.40 7.36 8.63
CA VAL A 7 -4.47 7.14 7.18
C VAL A 7 -5.44 8.15 6.57
N ARG A 8 -4.93 9.00 5.67
CA ARG A 8 -5.67 10.03 4.94
C ARG A 8 -6.22 9.52 3.61
N ASP A 9 -5.44 8.70 2.92
CA ASP A 9 -5.81 8.04 1.68
C ASP A 9 -5.11 6.67 1.64
N ALA A 10 -5.80 5.67 1.09
CA ALA A 10 -5.23 4.35 0.86
C ALA A 10 -5.70 3.85 -0.50
N ARG A 11 -4.78 3.27 -1.27
CA ARG A 11 -5.07 2.74 -2.60
C ARG A 11 -4.38 1.41 -2.82
N ILE A 12 -5.06 0.48 -3.46
CA ILE A 12 -4.46 -0.75 -3.98
C ILE A 12 -3.91 -0.46 -5.37
N PHE A 13 -2.72 -0.98 -5.67
CA PHE A 13 -2.19 -1.00 -7.03
C PHE A 13 -1.70 -2.42 -7.38
N GLY A 14 -1.05 -2.58 -8.53
CA GLY A 14 -0.47 -3.87 -8.91
C GLY A 14 -1.50 -4.88 -9.39
N SER A 15 -1.17 -6.17 -9.27
CA SER A 15 -1.95 -7.29 -9.82
C SER A 15 -3.38 -7.32 -9.28
N VAL A 16 -3.57 -7.10 -7.98
CA VAL A 16 -4.88 -7.07 -7.32
C VAL A 16 -5.77 -5.96 -7.91
N ALA A 17 -5.23 -4.75 -8.11
CA ALA A 17 -5.98 -3.66 -8.73
C ALA A 17 -6.37 -3.95 -10.20
N ARG A 18 -5.59 -4.77 -10.90
CA ARG A 18 -5.84 -5.18 -12.29
C ARG A 18 -6.72 -6.43 -12.40
N GLY A 19 -6.96 -7.17 -11.31
CA GLY A 19 -7.63 -8.46 -11.32
C GLY A 19 -6.78 -9.57 -11.96
N GLU A 20 -5.45 -9.43 -11.89
CA GLU A 20 -4.45 -10.35 -12.43
C GLU A 20 -3.70 -11.08 -11.32
N ASP A 21 -4.13 -10.95 -10.07
CA ASP A 21 -3.54 -11.64 -8.93
C ASP A 21 -3.76 -13.16 -9.04
N ILE A 22 -2.82 -13.90 -8.46
CA ILE A 22 -2.84 -15.35 -8.38
C ILE A 22 -2.66 -15.79 -6.93
N GLU A 23 -2.85 -17.07 -6.68
CA GLU A 23 -2.55 -17.64 -5.37
C GLU A 23 -1.09 -17.36 -4.98
N GLY A 24 -0.90 -16.76 -3.80
CA GLY A 24 0.41 -16.36 -3.30
C GLY A 24 0.88 -14.96 -3.76
N SER A 25 0.08 -14.22 -4.53
CA SER A 25 0.32 -12.80 -4.77
C SER A 25 0.32 -12.00 -3.47
N ASP A 26 1.15 -10.96 -3.44
CA ASP A 26 1.15 -9.93 -2.43
C ASP A 26 0.07 -8.87 -2.67
N LEU A 27 -0.17 -8.07 -1.63
CA LEU A 27 -1.03 -6.89 -1.71
C LEU A 27 -0.18 -5.62 -1.71
N ASP A 28 -0.17 -4.93 -2.84
CA ASP A 28 0.52 -3.66 -3.06
C ASP A 28 -0.38 -2.46 -2.66
N LEU A 29 0.10 -1.62 -1.74
CA LEU A 29 -0.65 -0.48 -1.20
C LEU A 29 0.13 0.84 -1.31
N ILE A 30 -0.58 1.91 -1.67
CA ILE A 30 -0.14 3.28 -1.36
C ILE A 30 -0.91 3.73 -0.14
N VAL A 31 -0.22 4.28 0.85
CA VAL A 31 -0.84 4.82 2.05
C VAL A 31 -0.33 6.24 2.28
N ASP A 32 -1.23 7.21 2.28
CA ASP A 32 -0.95 8.57 2.74
C ASP A 32 -1.23 8.66 4.24
N LEU A 33 -0.18 8.85 5.02
CA LEU A 33 -0.22 9.00 6.48
C LEU A 33 -0.05 10.48 6.91
N GLY A 34 0.05 11.40 5.96
CA GLY A 34 0.33 12.80 6.19
C GLY A 34 1.76 13.11 6.61
N GLU A 35 2.03 14.40 6.87
CA GLU A 35 3.38 14.92 7.09
C GLU A 35 4.04 14.48 8.41
N ALA A 36 3.25 13.99 9.37
CA ALA A 36 3.77 13.53 10.66
C ALA A 36 4.23 12.06 10.64
N ALA A 37 4.03 11.36 9.52
CA ALA A 37 4.29 9.94 9.39
C ALA A 37 5.78 9.61 9.44
N ARG A 38 6.11 8.49 10.07
CA ARG A 38 7.46 7.94 10.12
C ARG A 38 7.54 6.70 9.23
N LEU A 39 8.73 6.39 8.73
CA LEU A 39 8.98 5.15 8.00
C LEU A 39 8.61 3.90 8.83
N THR A 40 8.74 3.98 10.16
CA THR A 40 8.31 2.92 11.08
C THR A 40 6.80 2.65 11.06
N ASP A 41 6.00 3.64 10.69
CA ASP A 41 4.54 3.48 10.63
C ASP A 41 4.14 2.62 9.43
N ILE A 42 4.89 2.68 8.32
CA ILE A 42 4.70 1.79 7.17
C ILE A 42 4.92 0.34 7.57
N PHE A 43 6.05 0.02 8.19
CA PHE A 43 6.34 -1.35 8.63
C PHE A 43 5.29 -1.88 9.60
N ARG A 44 4.81 -1.03 10.51
CA ARG A 44 3.73 -1.41 11.44
C ARG A 44 2.40 -1.68 10.71
N ILE A 45 2.10 -0.93 9.65
CA ILE A 45 0.92 -1.16 8.81
C ILE A 45 1.07 -2.47 8.03
N GLU A 46 2.22 -2.71 7.42
CA GLU A 46 2.52 -3.96 6.70
C GLU A 46 2.35 -5.15 7.63
N ASP A 47 3.05 -5.18 8.77
CA ASP A 47 2.97 -6.27 9.75
C ASP A 47 1.53 -6.54 10.20
N ALA A 48 0.81 -5.46 10.52
CA ALA A 48 -0.55 -5.56 11.01
C ALA A 48 -1.50 -6.08 9.92
N LEU A 49 -1.37 -5.60 8.67
CA LEU A 49 -2.18 -6.06 7.55
C LEU A 49 -1.85 -7.51 7.15
N GLN A 50 -0.56 -7.87 7.11
CA GLN A 50 -0.13 -9.24 6.86
C GLN A 50 -0.72 -10.21 7.89
N ALA A 51 -0.73 -9.82 9.17
CA ALA A 51 -1.29 -10.65 10.24
C ALA A 51 -2.80 -10.89 10.08
N VAL A 52 -3.54 -9.93 9.51
CA VAL A 52 -4.99 -10.03 9.30
C VAL A 52 -5.33 -10.74 7.99
N LEU A 53 -4.60 -10.44 6.91
CA LEU A 53 -4.91 -10.91 5.56
C LEU A 53 -4.27 -12.27 5.25
N GLY A 54 -3.21 -12.65 5.95
CA GLY A 54 -2.49 -13.91 5.72
C GLY A 54 -1.65 -13.94 4.43
N VAL A 55 -1.51 -12.80 3.75
CA VAL A 55 -0.67 -12.62 2.57
C VAL A 55 0.39 -11.55 2.83
N ARG A 56 1.47 -11.56 2.04
CA ARG A 56 2.48 -10.50 2.07
C ARG A 56 1.84 -9.16 1.68
N VAL A 57 2.21 -8.08 2.36
CA VAL A 57 1.72 -6.72 2.07
C VAL A 57 2.93 -5.83 1.86
N ASP A 58 2.93 -5.06 0.78
CA ASP A 58 4.01 -4.13 0.40
C ASP A 58 3.40 -2.71 0.33
N ALA A 59 3.73 -1.86 1.29
CA ALA A 59 3.10 -0.56 1.46
C ALA A 59 4.09 0.59 1.19
N HIS A 60 3.64 1.56 0.39
CA HIS A 60 4.44 2.70 -0.05
C HIS A 60 3.81 4.01 0.42
N MET A 61 4.64 4.95 0.89
CA MET A 61 4.21 6.32 1.18
C MET A 61 4.56 7.27 0.01
N PRO A 62 3.69 8.25 -0.30
CA PRO A 62 4.08 9.38 -1.15
C PRO A 62 5.20 10.22 -0.53
N PRO A 63 6.03 10.92 -1.34
CA PRO A 63 6.04 10.86 -2.80
C PRO A 63 6.68 9.55 -3.28
N LEU A 64 6.06 8.95 -4.30
CA LEU A 64 6.62 7.76 -4.94
C LEU A 64 7.88 8.15 -5.70
N ARG A 65 8.91 7.31 -5.61
CA ARG A 65 10.15 7.54 -6.37
C ARG A 65 9.86 7.51 -7.87
N ASP A 66 10.38 8.53 -8.53
CA ASP A 66 10.28 8.80 -9.95
C ASP A 66 10.85 7.65 -10.81
N GLY A 67 10.23 7.41 -11.96
CA GLY A 67 10.58 6.32 -12.88
C GLY A 67 9.39 5.44 -13.26
N ARG A 68 9.68 4.20 -13.66
CA ARG A 68 8.66 3.23 -14.12
C ARG A 68 7.63 2.90 -13.03
N PHE A 69 8.08 2.88 -11.77
CA PHE A 69 7.26 2.56 -10.60
C PHE A 69 6.13 3.58 -10.40
N ALA A 70 6.44 4.86 -10.21
CA ALA A 70 5.43 5.90 -10.03
C ALA A 70 4.41 5.95 -11.19
N ARG A 71 4.83 5.71 -12.44
CA ARG A 71 3.90 5.66 -13.58
C ARG A 71 2.91 4.51 -13.49
N HIS A 72 3.39 3.32 -13.12
CA HIS A 72 2.55 2.14 -13.00
C HIS A 72 1.52 2.31 -11.88
N VAL A 73 1.97 2.87 -10.76
CA VAL A 73 1.12 3.15 -9.62
C VAL A 73 0.03 4.17 -9.96
N VAL A 74 0.35 5.26 -10.64
CA VAL A 74 -0.65 6.30 -11.00
C VAL A 74 -1.73 5.78 -11.95
N VAL A 75 -1.41 4.83 -12.83
CA VAL A 75 -2.37 4.28 -13.80
C VAL A 75 -3.29 3.26 -13.14
N ASP A 76 -2.76 2.43 -12.24
CA ASP A 76 -3.47 1.27 -11.72
C ASP A 76 -4.10 1.50 -10.34
N ALA A 77 -3.74 2.57 -9.62
CA ALA A 77 -4.18 2.77 -8.24
C ALA A 77 -5.70 2.96 -8.11
N ARG A 78 -6.32 2.12 -7.28
CA ARG A 78 -7.75 2.14 -6.95
C ARG A 78 -7.95 2.44 -5.46
N ALA A 79 -8.85 3.38 -5.15
CA ALA A 79 -9.23 3.68 -3.78
C ALA A 79 -9.90 2.48 -3.10
N ILE A 80 -9.70 2.36 -1.79
CA ILE A 80 -10.20 1.26 -0.93
C ILE A 80 -11.26 1.80 0.02
#